data_AF-Q8C3Q6-F1
#
_entry.id   AF-Q8C3Q6-F1
#
_cell.length_a   1.000
_cell.length_b   1.000
_cell.length_c   1.000
_cell.angle_alpha   90.00
_cell.angle_beta   90.00
_cell.angle_gamma   90.00
#
_symmetry.space_group_name_H-M   'P 1'
#
loop_
_entity.id
_entity.type
_entity.pdbx_description
1 polymer ?
#
loop_
_entity_poly.entity_id
_entity_poly.type
_entity_poly.pdbx_seq_one_letter_code
_entity_poly.pdbx_strand_id
1 'polypeptide(L)'
;MEMPTSDGSLSEGLISYLIRERGSAPQCAPEKHLSRLKQDVANTKMELKATLKEAQLASCSVELLLPLFKNTVEGISLENANLSASSLKKIFEQNDILSKELDTFNRVKLALEHLIKQTDYEQIGDSLLCLLKDLSDNESENRNLEEKVLEKETYIRELSCLFQNEKESALKANRLSQSVKVVHDRLQRQIQKREAENEKLKEHVQSLETQIAKWNLQVKMNKQEAVAIKEASRQKAVALKKKHRKCTDKGCDTSQGISSASPPKSEIRKPSCLKQFQLPVTGKVSSRKLP
;
A
#
# COMPACT_ATOMS: atom_id res chain seq x y z
N MET A 1 23.09 -1.34 13.49
CA MET A 1 21.71 -0.85 13.66
C MET A 1 20.81 -2.05 13.59
N GLU A 2 20.27 -2.44 14.74
CA GLU A 2 19.37 -3.59 14.90
C GLU A 2 17.99 -3.26 14.31
N MET A 3 17.42 -4.24 13.61
CA MET A 3 16.05 -4.19 13.09
C MET A 3 15.08 -4.56 14.21
N PRO A 4 13.97 -3.84 14.43
CA PRO A 4 12.93 -4.32 15.31
C PRO A 4 12.07 -5.34 14.55
N THR A 5 12.05 -6.57 15.05
CA THR A 5 10.98 -7.55 14.84
C THR A 5 9.68 -6.95 15.37
N SER A 6 8.80 -6.53 14.46
CA SER A 6 7.45 -6.09 14.80
C SER A 6 6.53 -7.31 14.84
N ASP A 7 6.07 -7.62 16.05
CA ASP A 7 5.15 -8.69 16.39
C ASP A 7 3.85 -8.65 15.58
N GLY A 8 3.43 -9.85 15.15
CA GLY A 8 2.18 -10.11 14.43
C GLY A 8 0.95 -10.14 15.33
N SER A 9 0.73 -9.12 16.17
CA SER A 9 -0.35 -9.10 17.16
C SER A 9 -1.40 -8.02 16.95
N LEU A 10 -1.55 -7.50 15.72
CA LEU A 10 -2.59 -6.48 15.40
C LEU A 10 -3.90 -7.09 14.88
N SER A 11 -3.94 -8.41 14.66
CA SER A 11 -5.13 -9.09 14.12
C SER A 11 -6.19 -9.40 15.18
N GLU A 12 -5.82 -9.67 16.43
CA GLU A 12 -6.79 -10.07 17.47
C GLU A 12 -7.61 -8.88 18.02
N GLY A 13 -7.04 -7.67 18.00
CA GLY A 13 -7.73 -6.45 18.44
C GLY A 13 -8.87 -6.01 17.51
N LEU A 14 -8.69 -6.18 16.19
CA LEU A 14 -9.70 -5.80 15.20
C LEU A 14 -10.88 -6.77 15.17
N ILE A 15 -10.62 -8.07 15.38
CA ILE A 15 -11.67 -9.09 15.53
C ILE A 15 -12.50 -8.81 16.78
N SER A 16 -11.85 -8.40 17.88
CA SER A 16 -12.54 -8.07 19.14
C SER A 16 -13.43 -6.83 19.05
N TYR A 17 -13.10 -5.87 18.17
CA TYR A 17 -13.95 -4.71 17.89
C TYR A 17 -15.16 -5.07 17.03
N LEU A 18 -14.96 -5.90 15.99
CA LEU A 18 -16.05 -6.37 15.12
C LEU A 18 -17.06 -7.26 15.85
N ILE A 19 -16.63 -8.01 16.88
CA ILE A 19 -17.53 -8.84 17.69
C ILE A 19 -18.32 -8.00 18.70
N ARG A 20 -17.78 -6.86 19.17
CA ARG A 20 -18.42 -6.01 20.19
C ARG A 20 -19.52 -5.10 19.61
N GLU A 21 -19.49 -4.80 18.32
CA GLU A 21 -20.46 -3.94 17.64
C GLU A 21 -21.73 -4.69 17.20
N ARG A 22 -21.88 -5.96 17.58
CA ARG A 22 -23.16 -6.68 17.49
C ARG A 22 -24.03 -6.29 18.68
N GLY A 23 -24.53 -5.05 18.65
CA GLY A 23 -25.54 -4.54 19.57
C GLY A 23 -26.76 -5.46 19.59
N SER A 24 -27.23 -5.78 20.80
CA SER A 24 -28.38 -6.61 21.09
C SER A 24 -29.65 -6.08 20.41
N ALA A 25 -30.00 -6.66 19.27
CA ALA A 25 -31.32 -6.54 18.69
C ALA A 25 -32.32 -7.44 19.47
N PRO A 26 -33.59 -7.05 19.60
CA PRO A 26 -34.60 -7.86 20.27
C PRO A 26 -34.76 -9.17 19.50
N GLN A 27 -34.18 -10.26 20.03
CA GLN A 27 -34.38 -11.59 19.48
C GLN A 27 -35.85 -11.96 19.65
N CYS A 28 -36.61 -11.92 18.56
CA CYS A 28 -37.71 -12.85 18.39
C CYS A 28 -37.04 -14.23 18.23
N ALA A 29 -36.84 -14.95 19.33
CA ALA A 29 -36.02 -16.15 19.37
C ALA A 29 -36.64 -17.24 18.47
N PRO A 30 -36.11 -17.50 17.26
CA PRO A 30 -36.81 -18.26 16.23
C PRO A 30 -37.06 -19.70 16.68
N GLU A 31 -36.12 -20.26 17.45
CA GLU A 31 -36.21 -21.60 18.03
C GLU A 31 -37.31 -21.73 19.07
N LYS A 32 -37.56 -20.69 19.89
CA LYS A 32 -38.63 -20.71 20.90
C LYS A 32 -40.00 -20.63 20.24
N HIS A 33 -40.12 -19.85 19.16
CA HIS A 33 -41.36 -19.76 18.40
C HIS A 33 -41.62 -21.03 17.57
N LEU A 34 -40.60 -21.62 16.93
CA LEU A 34 -40.70 -22.89 16.21
C LEU A 34 -41.00 -24.07 17.14
N SER A 35 -40.36 -24.12 18.32
CA SER A 35 -40.62 -25.17 19.31
C SER A 35 -42.02 -25.07 19.89
N ARG A 36 -42.50 -23.84 20.19
CA ARG A 36 -43.87 -23.60 20.64
C ARG A 36 -44.90 -23.95 19.57
N LEU A 37 -44.68 -23.55 18.32
CA LEU A 37 -45.53 -23.92 17.18
C LEU A 37 -45.58 -25.45 17.00
N LYS A 38 -44.43 -26.12 17.06
CA LYS A 38 -44.36 -27.59 16.98
C LYS A 38 -45.12 -28.26 18.14
N GLN A 39 -45.04 -27.71 19.35
CA GLN A 39 -45.75 -28.20 20.52
C GLN A 39 -47.27 -28.04 20.35
N ASP A 40 -47.72 -26.88 19.90
CA ASP A 40 -49.14 -26.59 19.76
C ASP A 40 -49.78 -27.40 18.62
N VAL A 41 -49.09 -27.55 17.50
CA VAL A 41 -49.49 -28.45 16.40
C VAL A 41 -49.57 -29.92 16.85
N ALA A 42 -48.66 -30.35 17.74
CA ALA A 42 -48.70 -31.71 18.29
C ALA A 42 -49.89 -31.91 19.25
N ASN A 43 -50.23 -30.89 20.04
CA ASN A 43 -51.36 -30.92 20.98
C ASN A 43 -52.71 -30.93 20.24
N THR A 44 -52.91 -30.05 19.25
CA THR A 44 -54.14 -30.02 18.45
C THR A 44 -54.35 -31.32 17.67
N LYS A 45 -53.27 -31.89 17.13
CA LYS A 45 -53.29 -33.23 16.49
C LYS A 45 -53.73 -34.34 17.46
N MET A 46 -53.37 -34.23 18.74
CA MET A 46 -53.78 -35.19 19.77
C MET A 46 -55.28 -35.07 20.09
N GLU A 47 -55.78 -33.85 20.27
CA GLU A 47 -57.21 -33.58 20.50
C GLU A 47 -58.09 -34.02 19.32
N LEU A 48 -57.64 -33.75 18.10
CA LEU A 48 -58.36 -34.14 16.88
C LEU A 48 -58.39 -35.67 16.68
N LYS A 49 -57.32 -36.36 17.10
CA LYS A 49 -57.28 -37.83 17.09
C LYS A 49 -58.24 -38.44 18.13
N ALA A 50 -58.40 -37.81 19.29
CA ALA A 50 -59.33 -38.27 20.32
C ALA A 50 -60.79 -38.11 19.88
N THR A 51 -61.15 -36.95 19.33
CA THR A 51 -62.50 -36.68 18.80
C THR A 51 -62.84 -37.54 17.58
N LEU A 52 -61.87 -37.83 16.71
CA LEU A 52 -62.05 -38.81 15.63
C LEU A 52 -62.36 -40.22 16.17
N LYS A 53 -61.71 -40.64 17.26
CA LYS A 53 -61.96 -41.95 17.88
C LYS A 53 -63.34 -42.03 18.49
N GLU A 54 -63.80 -40.97 19.15
CA GLU A 54 -65.16 -40.87 19.67
C GLU A 54 -66.21 -40.93 18.55
N ALA A 55 -66.00 -40.19 17.45
CA ALA A 55 -66.85 -40.27 16.26
C ALA A 55 -66.88 -41.67 15.65
N GLN A 56 -65.73 -42.35 15.60
CA GLN A 56 -65.61 -43.69 15.06
C GLN A 56 -66.38 -44.71 15.91
N LEU A 57 -66.34 -44.57 17.25
CA LEU A 57 -67.13 -45.40 18.17
C LEU A 57 -68.63 -45.16 17.99
N ALA A 58 -69.09 -43.91 17.90
CA ALA A 58 -70.49 -43.58 17.64
C ALA A 58 -70.97 -44.14 16.29
N SER A 59 -70.15 -44.02 15.23
CA SER A 59 -70.42 -44.60 13.91
C SER A 59 -70.57 -46.12 13.98
N CYS A 60 -69.67 -46.83 14.67
CA CYS A 60 -69.77 -48.29 14.84
C CYS A 60 -71.01 -48.69 15.64
N SER A 61 -71.42 -47.91 16.64
CA SER A 61 -72.67 -48.15 17.39
C SER A 61 -73.91 -48.02 16.50
N VAL A 62 -73.96 -47.00 15.64
CA VAL A 62 -75.05 -46.81 14.66
C VAL A 62 -75.08 -47.94 13.63
N GLU A 63 -73.92 -48.39 13.17
CA GLU A 63 -73.78 -49.52 12.25
C GLU A 63 -74.31 -50.84 12.85
N LEU A 64 -74.19 -51.02 14.17
CA LEU A 64 -74.77 -52.17 14.89
C LEU A 64 -76.29 -52.05 15.12
N LEU A 65 -76.80 -50.84 15.29
CA LEU A 65 -78.23 -50.57 15.49
C LEU A 65 -79.05 -50.67 14.20
N LEU A 66 -78.45 -50.35 13.05
CA LEU A 66 -79.10 -50.34 11.74
C LEU A 66 -79.73 -51.69 11.34
N PRO A 67 -79.04 -52.84 11.44
CA PRO A 67 -79.62 -54.16 11.17
C PRO A 67 -80.74 -54.53 12.15
N LEU A 68 -80.60 -54.15 13.44
CA LEU A 68 -81.62 -54.41 14.46
C LEU A 68 -82.91 -53.62 14.19
N PHE A 69 -82.77 -52.37 13.79
CA PHE A 69 -83.89 -51.54 13.37
C PHE A 69 -84.54 -52.08 12.09
N LYS A 70 -83.73 -52.42 11.08
CA LYS A 70 -84.20 -53.03 9.83
C LYS A 70 -85.00 -54.31 10.05
N ASN A 71 -84.47 -55.25 10.85
CA ASN A 71 -85.16 -56.51 11.16
C ASN A 71 -86.46 -56.28 11.94
N THR A 72 -86.50 -55.27 12.82
CA THR A 72 -87.71 -54.90 13.56
C THR A 72 -88.77 -54.34 12.62
N VAL A 73 -88.39 -53.46 11.69
CA VAL A 73 -89.28 -52.89 10.65
C VAL A 73 -89.78 -53.96 9.68
N GLU A 74 -88.92 -54.86 9.22
CA GLU A 74 -89.29 -55.98 8.34
C GLU A 74 -90.21 -56.98 9.04
N GLY A 75 -90.01 -57.26 10.34
CA GLY A 75 -90.90 -58.12 11.13
C GLY A 75 -92.32 -57.54 11.27
N ILE A 76 -92.44 -56.22 11.37
CA ILE A 76 -93.73 -55.51 11.40
C ILE A 76 -94.40 -55.50 10.03
N SER A 77 -93.63 -55.48 8.94
CA SER A 77 -94.15 -55.55 7.56
C SER A 77 -94.72 -56.92 7.20
N LEU A 78 -94.29 -57.99 7.89
CA LEU A 78 -94.73 -59.37 7.64
C LEU A 78 -95.99 -59.73 8.47
N GLU A 79 -96.18 -59.09 9.62
CA GLU A 79 -97.24 -59.39 10.59
C GLU A 79 -98.40 -58.39 10.45
N ASN A 80 -99.40 -58.77 9.66
CA ASN A 80 -100.49 -57.90 9.24
C ASN A 80 -101.39 -57.44 10.42
N ALA A 81 -101.47 -56.10 10.57
CA ALA A 81 -102.57 -55.30 11.13
C ALA A 81 -102.91 -55.28 12.64
N ASN A 82 -102.20 -55.96 13.55
CA ASN A 82 -102.33 -55.67 15.00
C ASN A 82 -100.96 -55.54 15.67
N LEU A 83 -100.40 -54.32 15.64
CA LEU A 83 -99.15 -53.98 16.32
C LEU A 83 -99.26 -54.33 17.81
N SER A 84 -98.54 -55.36 18.27
CA SER A 84 -98.46 -55.63 19.71
C SER A 84 -97.83 -54.43 20.41
N ALA A 85 -98.35 -54.06 21.58
CA ALA A 85 -97.83 -52.94 22.37
C ALA A 85 -96.33 -53.09 22.69
N SER A 86 -95.81 -54.33 22.73
CA SER A 86 -94.39 -54.60 22.93
C SER A 86 -93.52 -54.21 21.73
N SER A 87 -94.04 -54.32 20.50
CA SER A 87 -93.33 -54.00 19.27
C SER A 87 -93.16 -52.48 19.13
N LEU A 88 -94.24 -51.74 19.37
CA LEU A 88 -94.26 -50.27 19.38
C LEU A 88 -93.30 -49.68 20.42
N LYS A 89 -93.25 -50.27 21.63
CA LYS A 89 -92.36 -49.83 22.69
C LYS A 89 -90.88 -49.93 22.30
N LYS A 90 -90.47 -51.03 21.65
CA LYS A 90 -89.09 -51.25 21.19
C LYS A 90 -88.67 -50.25 20.10
N ILE A 91 -89.56 -49.91 19.17
CA ILE A 91 -89.30 -48.91 18.12
C ILE A 91 -89.08 -47.53 18.76
N PHE A 92 -89.90 -47.17 19.76
CA PHE A 92 -89.76 -45.89 20.45
C PHE A 92 -88.43 -45.78 21.21
N GLU A 93 -88.01 -46.86 21.88
CA GLU A 93 -86.70 -46.95 22.55
C GLU A 93 -85.53 -46.85 21.56
N GLN A 94 -85.58 -47.53 20.41
CA GLN A 94 -84.56 -47.44 19.37
C GLN A 94 -84.48 -46.04 18.73
N ASN A 95 -85.62 -45.38 18.51
CA ASN A 95 -85.68 -44.03 17.94
C ASN A 95 -85.09 -42.97 18.91
N ASP A 96 -85.36 -43.11 20.22
CA ASP A 96 -84.73 -42.26 21.25
C ASP A 96 -83.20 -42.41 21.29
N ILE A 97 -82.70 -43.64 21.14
CA ILE A 97 -81.25 -43.91 21.04
C ILE A 97 -80.67 -43.28 19.77
N LEU A 98 -81.31 -43.47 18.62
CA LEU A 98 -80.85 -42.91 17.34
C LEU A 98 -80.79 -41.37 17.37
N SER A 99 -81.77 -40.74 18.03
CA SER A 99 -81.83 -39.29 18.22
C SER A 99 -80.66 -38.78 19.07
N LYS A 100 -80.35 -39.46 20.18
CA LYS A 100 -79.21 -39.11 21.06
C LYS A 100 -77.85 -39.28 20.36
N GLU A 101 -77.71 -40.31 19.52
CA GLU A 101 -76.49 -40.51 18.72
C GLU A 101 -76.35 -39.44 17.63
N LEU A 102 -77.44 -39.04 16.97
CA LEU A 102 -77.42 -37.95 16.00
C LEU A 102 -77.03 -36.61 16.65
N ASP A 103 -77.55 -36.32 17.85
CA ASP A 103 -77.14 -35.15 18.62
C ASP A 103 -75.65 -35.19 19.00
N THR A 104 -75.15 -36.36 19.37
CA THR A 104 -73.72 -36.56 19.69
C THR A 104 -72.86 -36.36 18.44
N PHE A 105 -73.26 -36.93 17.30
CA PHE A 105 -72.60 -36.74 16.01
C PHE A 105 -72.56 -35.26 15.61
N ASN A 106 -73.67 -34.54 15.75
CA ASN A 106 -73.73 -33.11 15.45
C ASN A 106 -72.82 -32.28 16.36
N ARG A 107 -72.72 -32.60 17.65
CA ARG A 107 -71.79 -31.94 18.60
C ARG A 107 -70.33 -32.20 18.21
N VAL A 108 -69.99 -33.44 17.86
CA VAL A 108 -68.63 -33.80 17.43
C VAL A 108 -68.26 -33.13 16.12
N LYS A 109 -69.19 -33.07 15.15
CA LYS A 109 -69.01 -32.32 13.89
C LYS A 109 -68.68 -30.86 14.15
N LEU A 110 -69.45 -30.18 15.01
CA LEU A 110 -69.21 -28.78 15.37
C LEU A 110 -67.86 -28.58 16.07
N ALA A 111 -67.49 -29.49 16.97
CA ALA A 111 -66.18 -29.46 17.63
C ALA A 111 -65.03 -29.64 16.63
N LEU A 112 -65.16 -30.56 15.67
CA LEU A 112 -64.18 -30.77 14.60
C LEU A 112 -64.07 -29.54 13.69
N GLU A 113 -65.19 -28.93 13.29
CA GLU A 113 -65.18 -27.71 12.48
C GLU A 113 -64.50 -26.54 13.21
N HIS A 114 -64.70 -26.40 14.52
CA HIS A 114 -64.03 -25.38 15.34
C HIS A 114 -62.52 -25.64 15.41
N LEU A 115 -62.11 -26.88 15.70
CA LEU A 115 -60.70 -27.25 15.78
C LEU A 115 -59.99 -27.02 14.44
N ILE A 116 -60.59 -27.40 13.31
CA ILE A 116 -60.01 -27.18 11.97
C ILE A 116 -59.82 -25.69 11.71
N LYS A 117 -60.85 -24.86 11.92
CA LYS A 117 -60.78 -23.41 11.69
C LYS A 117 -59.74 -22.72 12.59
N GLN A 118 -59.64 -23.13 13.84
CA GLN A 118 -58.69 -22.58 14.80
C GLN A 118 -57.23 -22.96 14.46
N THR A 119 -57.02 -24.19 13.96
CA THR A 119 -55.68 -24.68 13.59
C THR A 119 -55.14 -23.97 12.34
N ASP A 120 -56.02 -23.65 11.38
CA ASP A 120 -55.60 -23.13 10.08
C ASP A 120 -55.35 -21.61 10.05
N TYR A 121 -56.00 -20.81 10.91
CA TYR A 121 -55.98 -19.34 10.78
C TYR A 121 -55.16 -18.58 11.82
N GLU A 122 -55.28 -18.87 13.12
CA GLU A 122 -54.69 -18.00 14.15
C GLU A 122 -53.23 -18.34 14.45
N GLN A 123 -52.89 -19.62 14.54
CA GLN A 123 -51.58 -20.04 15.01
C GLN A 123 -50.51 -20.08 13.92
N ILE A 124 -50.92 -20.42 12.70
CA ILE A 124 -50.02 -20.48 11.54
C ILE A 124 -49.76 -19.06 11.01
N GLY A 125 -50.76 -18.17 11.02
CA GLY A 125 -50.66 -16.82 10.48
C GLY A 125 -49.62 -15.96 11.20
N ASP A 126 -49.69 -15.87 12.53
CA ASP A 126 -48.78 -15.03 13.31
C ASP A 126 -47.33 -15.52 13.29
N SER A 127 -47.13 -16.85 13.28
CA SER A 127 -45.80 -17.44 13.16
C SER A 127 -45.22 -17.23 11.76
N LEU A 128 -46.04 -17.30 10.71
CA LEU A 128 -45.62 -17.06 9.33
C LEU A 128 -45.20 -15.60 9.15
N LEU A 129 -45.97 -14.65 9.71
CA LEU A 129 -45.65 -13.22 9.69
C LEU A 129 -44.31 -12.91 10.37
N CYS A 130 -44.02 -13.54 11.52
CA CYS A 130 -42.73 -13.39 12.18
C CYS A 130 -41.57 -13.93 11.33
N LEU A 131 -41.72 -15.12 10.74
CA LEU A 131 -40.70 -15.70 9.87
C LEU A 131 -40.45 -14.87 8.60
N LEU A 132 -41.50 -14.29 8.02
CA LEU A 132 -41.38 -13.40 6.86
C LEU A 132 -40.63 -12.10 7.22
N LYS A 133 -40.91 -11.55 8.40
CA LYS A 133 -40.20 -10.38 8.91
C LYS A 133 -38.71 -10.69 9.13
N ASP A 134 -38.39 -11.79 9.80
CA ASP A 134 -37.01 -12.20 10.03
C ASP A 134 -36.27 -12.44 8.70
N LEU A 135 -36.93 -13.06 7.71
CA LEU A 135 -36.35 -13.23 6.37
C LEU A 135 -36.06 -11.88 5.70
N SER A 136 -36.99 -10.94 5.76
CA SER A 136 -36.81 -9.59 5.21
C SER A 136 -35.67 -8.83 5.91
N ASP A 137 -35.60 -8.90 7.23
CA ASP A 137 -34.55 -8.27 8.03
C ASP A 137 -33.18 -8.87 7.68
N ASN A 138 -33.08 -10.21 7.60
CA ASN A 138 -31.86 -10.91 7.19
C ASN A 138 -31.44 -10.57 5.75
N GLU A 139 -32.39 -10.47 4.81
CA GLU A 139 -32.11 -10.08 3.43
C GLU A 139 -31.55 -8.65 3.35
N SER A 140 -32.07 -7.74 4.18
CA SER A 140 -31.55 -6.38 4.29
C SER A 140 -30.15 -6.31 4.90
N GLU A 141 -29.87 -7.10 5.95
CA GLU A 141 -28.53 -7.22 6.54
C GLU A 141 -27.54 -7.80 5.53
N ASN A 142 -27.95 -8.85 4.79
CA ASN A 142 -27.10 -9.48 3.79
C ASN A 142 -26.73 -8.50 2.66
N ARG A 143 -27.69 -7.70 2.16
CA ARG A 143 -27.40 -6.62 1.20
C ARG A 143 -26.40 -5.60 1.76
N ASN A 144 -26.55 -5.19 3.02
CA ASN A 144 -25.61 -4.25 3.66
C ASN A 144 -24.20 -4.85 3.79
N LEU A 145 -24.10 -6.14 4.11
CA LEU A 145 -22.82 -6.84 4.17
C LEU A 145 -22.18 -6.96 2.79
N GLU A 146 -22.94 -7.29 1.76
CA GLU A 146 -22.48 -7.30 0.36
C GLU A 146 -21.92 -5.93 -0.06
N GLU A 147 -22.63 -4.84 0.26
CA GLU A 147 -22.16 -3.48 -0.02
C GLU A 147 -20.83 -3.17 0.69
N LYS A 148 -20.73 -3.48 1.99
CA LYS A 148 -19.48 -3.31 2.76
C LYS A 148 -18.34 -4.13 2.19
N VAL A 149 -18.59 -5.37 1.75
CA VAL A 149 -17.57 -6.22 1.13
C VAL A 149 -17.06 -5.56 -0.15
N LEU A 150 -17.95 -5.10 -1.04
CA LEU A 150 -17.57 -4.43 -2.28
C LEU A 150 -16.78 -3.13 -2.03
N GLU A 151 -17.15 -2.35 -1.01
CA GLU A 151 -16.41 -1.16 -0.60
C GLU A 151 -14.99 -1.52 -0.17
N LYS A 152 -14.83 -2.55 0.66
CA LYS A 152 -13.50 -3.02 1.10
C LYS A 152 -12.68 -3.62 -0.03
N GLU A 153 -13.29 -4.36 -0.95
CA GLU A 153 -12.62 -4.86 -2.15
C GLU A 153 -12.10 -3.72 -3.04
N THR A 154 -12.90 -2.66 -3.20
CA THR A 154 -12.49 -1.46 -3.94
C THR A 154 -11.33 -0.76 -3.25
N TYR A 155 -11.40 -0.59 -1.93
CA TYR A 155 -10.34 0.00 -1.12
C TYR A 155 -9.02 -0.81 -1.22
N ILE A 156 -9.09 -2.14 -1.16
CA ILE A 156 -7.92 -3.01 -1.33
C ILE A 156 -7.30 -2.83 -2.71
N ARG A 157 -8.13 -2.68 -3.76
CA ARG A 157 -7.65 -2.45 -5.13
C ARG A 157 -6.93 -1.12 -5.27
N GLU A 158 -7.46 -0.05 -4.67
CA GLU A 158 -6.83 1.27 -4.65
C GLU A 158 -5.48 1.24 -3.92
N LEU A 159 -5.43 0.63 -2.73
CA LEU A 159 -4.18 0.45 -1.99
C LEU A 159 -3.16 -0.37 -2.78
N SER A 160 -3.60 -1.41 -3.49
CA SER A 160 -2.71 -2.23 -4.33
C SER A 160 -2.12 -1.41 -5.50
N CYS A 161 -2.93 -0.53 -6.09
CA CYS A 161 -2.46 0.40 -7.13
C CYS A 161 -1.41 1.37 -6.57
N LEU A 162 -1.68 1.98 -5.40
CA LEU A 162 -0.73 2.88 -4.73
C LEU A 162 0.58 2.16 -4.37
N PHE A 163 0.51 0.94 -3.86
CA PHE A 163 1.68 0.13 -3.54
C PHE A 163 2.57 -0.14 -4.76
N GLN A 164 1.95 -0.49 -5.89
CA GLN A 164 2.70 -0.74 -7.13
C GLN A 164 3.34 0.55 -7.67
N ASN A 165 2.64 1.68 -7.60
CA ASN A 165 3.17 2.99 -7.98
C ASN A 165 4.37 3.39 -7.11
N GLU A 166 4.28 3.18 -5.78
CA GLU A 166 5.38 3.47 -4.85
C GLU A 166 6.60 2.59 -5.15
N LYS A 167 6.39 1.29 -5.43
CA LYS A 167 7.45 0.38 -5.86
C LYS A 167 8.16 0.87 -7.12
N GLU A 168 7.41 1.34 -8.11
CA GLU A 168 7.97 1.89 -9.34
C GLU A 168 8.72 3.22 -9.10
N SER A 169 8.18 4.07 -8.23
CA SER A 169 8.83 5.31 -7.80
C SER A 169 10.17 5.04 -7.11
N ALA A 170 10.21 4.09 -6.17
CA ALA A 170 11.43 3.66 -5.49
C ALA A 170 12.49 3.12 -6.46
N LEU A 171 12.09 2.35 -7.47
CA LEU A 171 12.99 1.88 -8.52
C LEU A 171 13.55 3.03 -9.37
N LYS A 172 12.73 4.03 -9.72
CA LYS A 172 13.18 5.23 -10.44
C LYS A 172 14.16 6.04 -9.59
N ALA A 173 13.86 6.25 -8.31
CA ALA A 173 14.75 6.93 -7.37
C ALA A 173 16.10 6.20 -7.20
N ASN A 174 16.09 4.87 -7.12
CA ASN A 174 17.31 4.07 -7.04
C ASN A 174 18.20 4.24 -8.29
N ARG A 175 17.62 4.16 -9.50
CA ARG A 175 18.35 4.40 -10.76
C ARG A 175 18.97 5.79 -10.81
N LEU A 176 18.24 6.81 -10.35
CA LEU A 176 18.76 8.18 -10.27
C LEU A 176 19.91 8.28 -9.26
N SER A 177 19.78 7.67 -8.08
CA SER A 177 20.83 7.62 -7.06
C SER A 177 22.12 6.99 -7.61
N GLN A 178 22.00 5.89 -8.35
CA GLN A 178 23.15 5.24 -9.02
C GLN A 178 23.79 6.16 -10.06
N SER A 179 22.99 6.83 -10.89
CA SER A 179 23.50 7.79 -11.88
C SER A 179 24.25 8.96 -11.22
N VAL A 180 23.69 9.52 -10.15
CA VAL A 180 24.33 10.58 -9.35
C VAL A 180 25.67 10.10 -8.79
N LYS A 181 25.74 8.88 -8.25
CA LYS A 181 26.99 8.29 -7.76
C LYS A 181 28.06 8.19 -8.86
N VAL A 182 27.69 7.70 -10.05
CA VAL A 182 28.63 7.61 -11.18
C VAL A 182 29.16 8.98 -11.60
N VAL A 183 28.30 10.00 -11.64
CA VAL A 183 28.71 11.37 -11.96
C VAL A 183 29.61 11.95 -10.88
N HIS A 184 29.27 11.76 -9.61
CA HIS A 184 30.09 12.15 -8.46
C HIS A 184 31.49 11.54 -8.56
N ASP A 185 31.60 10.22 -8.74
CA ASP A 185 32.88 9.52 -8.83
C ASP A 185 33.71 9.96 -10.04
N ARG A 186 33.06 10.36 -11.15
CA ARG A 186 33.73 10.95 -12.30
C ARG A 186 34.30 12.33 -11.97
N LEU A 187 33.52 13.19 -11.33
CA LEU A 187 33.94 14.55 -10.97
C LEU A 187 35.05 14.51 -9.93
N GLN A 188 34.95 13.65 -8.92
CA GLN A 188 35.97 13.46 -7.90
C GLN A 188 37.33 13.11 -8.52
N ARG A 189 37.35 12.19 -9.50
CA ARG A 189 38.58 11.86 -10.25
C ARG A 189 39.12 13.04 -11.06
N GLN A 190 38.25 13.86 -11.63
CA GLN A 190 38.69 15.06 -12.36
C GLN A 190 39.32 16.09 -11.43
N ILE A 191 38.73 16.30 -10.25
CA ILE A 191 39.26 17.20 -9.23
C ILE A 191 40.65 16.72 -8.80
N GLN A 192 40.80 15.45 -8.41
CA GLN A 192 42.09 14.88 -8.00
C GLN A 192 43.17 15.03 -9.08
N LYS A 193 42.81 14.81 -10.36
CA LYS A 193 43.73 15.01 -11.47
C LYS A 193 44.19 16.47 -11.59
N ARG A 194 43.25 17.42 -11.46
CA ARG A 194 43.56 18.87 -11.52
C ARG A 194 44.38 19.32 -10.32
N GLU A 195 44.11 18.80 -9.13
CA GLU A 195 44.89 19.06 -7.92
C GLU A 195 46.34 18.60 -8.09
N ALA A 196 46.56 17.40 -8.63
CA ALA A 196 47.92 16.91 -8.94
C ALA A 196 48.64 17.77 -10.00
N GLU A 197 47.93 18.20 -11.04
CA GLU A 197 48.47 19.14 -12.04
C GLU A 197 48.85 20.49 -11.40
N ASN A 198 48.02 21.01 -10.48
CA ASN A 198 48.27 22.25 -9.77
C ASN A 198 49.49 22.17 -8.84
N GLU A 199 49.66 21.08 -8.08
CA GLU A 199 50.86 20.92 -7.23
C GLU A 199 52.14 20.85 -8.08
N LYS A 200 52.11 20.18 -9.23
CA LYS A 200 53.25 20.17 -10.17
C LYS A 200 53.57 21.58 -10.71
N LEU A 201 52.55 22.37 -11.03
CA LEU A 201 52.74 23.75 -11.49
C LEU A 201 53.33 24.63 -10.37
N LYS A 202 52.86 24.46 -9.13
CA LYS A 202 53.36 25.16 -7.96
C LYS A 202 54.84 24.87 -7.70
N GLU A 203 55.26 23.60 -7.78
CA GLU A 203 56.68 23.21 -7.71
C GLU A 203 57.52 23.86 -8.83
N HIS A 204 57.00 23.89 -10.06
CA HIS A 204 57.68 24.52 -11.19
C HIS A 204 57.87 26.02 -10.97
N VAL A 205 56.85 26.72 -10.47
CA VAL A 205 56.92 28.14 -10.12
C VAL A 205 57.97 28.39 -9.05
N GLN A 206 57.96 27.63 -7.95
CA GLN A 206 58.97 27.76 -6.88
C GLN A 206 60.41 27.53 -7.37
N SER A 207 60.60 26.56 -8.26
CA SER A 207 61.90 26.32 -8.90
C SER A 207 62.34 27.52 -9.74
N LEU A 208 61.45 28.09 -10.56
CA LEU A 208 61.75 29.28 -11.35
C LEU A 208 62.04 30.50 -10.48
N GLU A 209 61.27 30.72 -9.42
CA GLU A 209 61.52 31.79 -8.43
C GLU A 209 62.92 31.66 -7.81
N THR A 210 63.32 30.45 -7.44
CA THR A 210 64.66 30.16 -6.91
C THR A 210 65.76 30.45 -7.94
N GLN A 211 65.55 30.08 -9.20
CA GLN A 211 66.49 30.40 -10.28
C GLN A 211 66.60 31.92 -10.50
N ILE A 212 65.47 32.62 -10.54
CA ILE A 212 65.44 34.08 -10.67
C ILE A 212 66.21 34.75 -9.51
N ALA A 213 66.01 34.30 -8.27
CA ALA A 213 66.75 34.80 -7.11
C ALA A 213 68.27 34.60 -7.26
N LYS A 214 68.70 33.41 -7.73
CA LYS A 214 70.12 33.10 -8.00
C LYS A 214 70.71 34.00 -9.09
N TRP A 215 70.00 34.18 -10.21
CA TRP A 215 70.46 35.03 -11.32
C TRP A 215 70.54 36.50 -10.90
N ASN A 216 69.57 36.98 -10.12
CA ASN A 216 69.59 38.33 -9.55
C ASN A 216 70.80 38.56 -8.64
N LEU A 217 71.17 37.57 -7.82
CA LEU A 217 72.39 37.66 -6.99
C LEU A 217 73.65 37.74 -7.86
N GLN A 218 73.76 36.89 -8.87
CA GLN A 218 74.90 36.89 -9.79
C GLN A 218 75.04 38.22 -10.54
N VAL A 219 73.93 38.79 -11.01
CA VAL A 219 73.92 40.12 -11.67
C VAL A 219 74.41 41.21 -10.70
N LYS A 220 74.01 41.17 -9.42
CA LYS A 220 74.49 42.13 -8.40
C LYS A 220 76.00 42.01 -8.18
N MET A 221 76.54 40.78 -8.07
CA MET A 221 77.98 40.55 -7.94
C MET A 221 78.75 41.05 -9.16
N ASN A 222 78.34 40.65 -10.36
CA ASN A 222 78.98 41.10 -11.60
C ASN A 222 78.96 42.63 -11.74
N LYS A 223 77.88 43.29 -11.30
CA LYS A 223 77.79 44.76 -11.28
C LYS A 223 78.81 45.38 -10.32
N GLN A 224 79.01 44.82 -9.14
CA GLN A 224 80.02 45.27 -8.17
C GLN A 224 81.44 45.06 -8.71
N GLU A 225 81.74 43.89 -9.29
CA GLU A 225 83.02 43.61 -9.93
C GLU A 225 83.32 44.59 -11.08
N ALA A 226 82.32 44.86 -11.93
CA ALA A 226 82.47 45.82 -13.03
C ALA A 226 82.75 47.25 -12.53
N VAL A 227 82.15 47.67 -11.39
CA VAL A 227 82.47 48.94 -10.74
C VAL A 227 83.90 48.94 -10.21
N ALA A 228 84.32 47.88 -9.50
CA ALA A 228 85.67 47.75 -8.96
C ALA A 228 86.75 47.76 -10.06
N ILE A 229 86.53 47.06 -11.18
CA ILE A 229 87.44 47.08 -12.35
C ILE A 229 87.52 48.48 -12.96
N LYS A 230 86.38 49.17 -13.12
CA LYS A 230 86.35 50.55 -13.62
C LYS A 230 87.11 51.50 -12.69
N GLU A 231 86.98 51.36 -11.38
CA GLU A 231 87.72 52.17 -10.42
C GLU A 231 89.22 51.85 -10.42
N ALA A 232 89.60 50.56 -10.42
CA ALA A 232 90.99 50.13 -10.50
C ALA A 232 91.67 50.62 -11.79
N SER A 233 90.98 50.57 -12.93
CA SER A 233 91.50 51.10 -14.20
C SER A 233 91.66 52.63 -14.17
N ARG A 234 90.72 53.37 -13.56
CA ARG A 234 90.86 54.82 -13.30
C ARG A 234 92.08 55.11 -12.41
N GLN A 235 92.26 54.37 -11.32
CA GLN A 235 93.41 54.52 -10.42
C GLN A 235 94.73 54.24 -11.14
N LYS A 236 94.80 53.16 -11.94
CA LYS A 236 95.98 52.84 -12.78
C LYS A 236 96.27 53.96 -13.77
N ALA A 237 95.25 54.49 -14.46
CA ALA A 237 95.42 55.60 -15.39
C ALA A 237 95.97 56.87 -14.69
N VAL A 238 95.48 57.18 -13.48
CA VAL A 238 96.01 58.29 -12.67
C VAL A 238 97.46 58.04 -12.25
N ALA A 239 97.80 56.82 -11.81
CA ALA A 239 99.18 56.46 -11.45
C ALA A 239 100.14 56.54 -12.63
N LEU A 240 99.72 56.08 -13.82
CA LEU A 240 100.49 56.21 -15.06
C LEU A 240 100.71 57.67 -15.44
N LYS A 241 99.67 58.52 -15.37
CA LYS A 241 99.80 59.97 -15.61
C LYS A 241 100.78 60.63 -14.62
N LYS A 242 100.76 60.24 -13.34
CA LYS A 242 101.72 60.73 -12.34
C LYS A 242 103.16 60.27 -12.62
N LYS A 243 103.37 59.00 -13.00
CA LYS A 243 104.70 58.50 -13.41
C LYS A 243 105.21 59.22 -14.65
N HIS A 244 104.36 59.44 -15.65
CA HIS A 244 104.72 60.19 -16.85
C HIS A 244 105.15 61.63 -16.53
N ARG A 245 104.40 62.34 -15.67
CA ARG A 245 104.80 63.67 -15.15
C ARG A 245 106.14 63.64 -14.41
N LYS A 246 106.44 62.56 -13.68
CA LYS A 246 107.70 62.40 -12.95
C LYS A 246 108.90 62.08 -13.87
N CYS A 247 108.66 61.55 -15.08
CA CYS A 247 109.70 61.38 -16.11
C CYS A 247 109.93 62.66 -16.93
N THR A 248 108.93 63.52 -17.10
CA THR A 248 109.11 64.81 -17.81
C THR A 248 109.90 65.84 -16.99
N ASP A 249 110.07 65.66 -15.68
CA ASP A 249 110.97 66.47 -14.83
C ASP A 249 112.43 65.99 -14.82
N LYS A 250 112.77 64.95 -15.60
CA LYS A 250 114.16 64.55 -15.88
C LYS A 250 114.40 64.40 -17.38
N GLY A 251 114.44 65.54 -18.07
CA GLY A 251 115.23 65.74 -19.29
C GLY A 251 114.64 65.27 -20.63
N CYS A 252 114.68 66.21 -21.57
CA CYS A 252 114.58 66.11 -23.04
C CYS A 252 113.20 66.07 -23.73
N ASP A 253 112.90 67.24 -24.29
CA ASP A 253 112.29 67.55 -25.59
C ASP A 253 112.22 66.39 -26.61
N THR A 254 111.06 66.23 -27.25
CA THR A 254 110.79 66.76 -28.61
C THR A 254 109.45 66.22 -29.15
N SER A 255 108.56 67.16 -29.45
CA SER A 255 107.57 67.25 -30.53
C SER A 255 106.92 66.00 -31.17
N GLN A 256 105.58 65.99 -31.03
CA GLN A 256 104.54 65.85 -32.07
C GLN A 256 104.61 64.74 -33.12
N GLY A 257 103.61 63.87 -33.06
CA GLY A 257 103.13 63.03 -34.17
C GLY A 257 101.80 62.36 -33.80
N ILE A 258 100.68 63.09 -33.97
CA ILE A 258 99.33 62.54 -33.87
C ILE A 258 98.94 62.05 -35.27
N SER A 259 98.71 60.73 -35.42
CA SER A 259 97.77 60.24 -36.42
C SER A 259 97.03 59.02 -35.88
N SER A 260 95.72 59.08 -36.05
CA SER A 260 94.66 58.26 -35.51
C SER A 260 94.74 56.79 -35.90
N ALA A 261 94.82 55.91 -34.90
CA ALA A 261 94.46 54.50 -35.03
C ALA A 261 93.09 54.27 -34.35
N SER A 262 92.07 54.08 -35.17
CA SER A 262 90.72 53.67 -34.73
C SER A 262 90.77 52.31 -34.03
N PRO A 263 90.02 52.10 -32.92
CA PRO A 263 89.95 50.80 -32.28
C PRO A 263 89.09 49.83 -33.10
N PRO A 264 89.35 48.51 -33.05
CA PRO A 264 88.54 47.52 -33.74
C PRO A 264 87.13 47.51 -33.18
N LYS A 265 86.13 47.58 -34.07
CA LYS A 265 84.72 47.37 -33.74
C LYS A 265 84.56 45.94 -33.22
N SER A 266 84.44 45.77 -31.90
CA SER A 266 83.98 44.51 -31.31
C SER A 266 82.49 44.37 -31.61
N GLU A 267 82.21 43.41 -32.48
CA GLU A 267 80.92 42.92 -32.91
C GLU A 267 80.04 42.54 -31.69
N ILE A 268 79.06 43.37 -31.37
CA ILE A 268 78.00 43.02 -30.43
C ILE A 268 77.10 42.01 -31.14
N ARG A 269 77.40 40.71 -30.98
CA ARG A 269 76.45 39.63 -31.27
C ARG A 269 75.24 39.82 -30.35
N LYS A 270 74.15 40.31 -30.91
CA LYS A 270 72.81 40.20 -30.32
C LYS A 270 72.52 38.70 -30.11
N PRO A 271 72.10 38.24 -28.91
CA PRO A 271 71.56 36.90 -28.79
C PRO A 271 70.20 36.86 -29.50
N SER A 272 70.17 36.16 -30.63
CA SER A 272 68.95 35.79 -31.34
C SER A 272 68.26 34.67 -30.57
N CYS A 273 67.25 35.02 -29.76
CA CYS A 273 66.33 34.07 -29.14
C CYS A 273 64.91 34.67 -29.11
N LEU A 274 64.28 34.80 -30.27
CA LEU A 274 62.83 34.74 -30.41
C LEU A 274 62.50 33.39 -31.03
N LYS A 275 62.45 32.34 -30.21
CA LYS A 275 61.77 31.10 -30.57
C LYS A 275 60.30 31.27 -30.18
N GLN A 276 59.45 31.22 -31.20
CA GLN A 276 57.99 31.17 -31.11
C GLN A 276 57.56 30.09 -30.08
N PHE A 277 56.82 30.51 -29.06
CA PHE A 277 55.94 29.61 -28.33
C PHE A 277 54.63 29.51 -29.13
N GLN A 278 54.54 28.48 -29.98
CA GLN A 278 53.25 28.00 -30.48
C GLN A 278 52.63 27.12 -29.39
N LEU A 279 51.57 27.62 -28.75
CA LEU A 279 50.67 26.80 -27.94
C LEU A 279 49.78 25.97 -28.89
N PRO A 280 49.68 24.64 -28.73
CA PRO A 280 48.67 23.87 -29.44
C PRO A 280 47.30 24.12 -28.79
N VAL A 281 46.45 24.88 -29.46
CA VAL A 281 45.00 24.89 -29.20
C VAL A 281 44.43 23.60 -29.80
N THR A 282 44.27 22.57 -28.98
CA THR A 282 43.47 21.38 -29.32
C THR A 282 42.18 21.37 -28.52
N GLY A 283 41.26 22.27 -28.88
CA GLY A 283 39.85 22.16 -28.52
C GLY A 283 39.13 21.25 -29.51
N LYS A 284 39.14 19.93 -29.29
CA LYS A 284 38.19 19.02 -29.93
C LYS A 284 36.84 19.17 -29.22
N VAL A 285 35.95 19.98 -29.78
CA VAL A 285 34.51 19.94 -29.46
C VAL A 285 33.96 18.66 -30.09
N SER A 286 33.75 17.65 -29.25
CA SER A 286 33.02 16.44 -29.62
C SER A 286 31.54 16.66 -29.34
N SER A 287 30.80 17.07 -30.37
CA SER A 287 29.34 17.08 -30.37
C SER A 287 28.85 15.63 -30.37
N ARG A 288 28.46 15.12 -29.20
CA ARG A 288 27.67 13.88 -29.11
C ARG A 288 26.20 14.23 -29.37
N LYS A 289 25.66 13.66 -30.45
CA LYS A 289 24.23 13.36 -30.60
C LYS A 289 23.78 12.50 -29.42
N LEU A 290 22.71 12.93 -28.75
CA LEU A 290 21.87 12.10 -27.88
C LEU A 290 20.74 11.51 -28.75
N PRO A 291 20.35 10.24 -28.57
CA PRO A 291 18.98 9.80 -28.81
C PRO A 291 18.05 10.34 -27.72
#